data_AF-A0A9E2V504-F1
#
_entry.id   AF-A0A9E2V504-F1
#
_cell.length_a   1.000
_cell.length_b   1.000
_cell.length_c   1.000
_cell.angle_alpha   90.00
_cell.angle_beta   90.00
_cell.angle_gamma   90.00
#
_symmetry.space_group_name_H-M   'P 1'
#
loop_
_entity.id
_entity.type
_entity.pdbx_description
1 polymer ?
#
loop_
_entity_poly.entity_id
_entity_poly.type
_entity_poly.pdbx_seq_one_letter_code
_entity_poly.pdbx_strand_id
1 'polypeptide(L)'
;MKRYLVVAVALVLVVSLGIALTGCGGDTGKAKEYIDNAEVIIEEVGENSSEMETHIDTIFTELAGGEVTSSARADELAKGLADATDDLIKEADKAKTELEKVATLEGVDEYQEYALLRISVIDDITELVQSTEKFLTDLGQVLVAAETGQPVDLAKVESDSTAFFTEILELQENIQTNGELADELQKEL
;
A
#
# COMPACT_ATOMS: atom_id res chain seq x y z
N MET A 1 3.08 -13.99 -12.28
CA MET A 1 2.61 -12.59 -12.27
C MET A 1 1.78 -12.30 -11.02
N LYS A 2 0.78 -13.14 -10.69
CA LYS A 2 -0.10 -13.00 -9.51
C LYS A 2 0.53 -12.83 -8.12
N ARG A 3 1.82 -13.15 -7.94
CA ARG A 3 2.50 -13.07 -6.63
C ARG A 3 3.54 -11.96 -6.52
N TYR A 4 3.86 -11.27 -7.60
CA TYR A 4 5.00 -10.33 -7.60
C TYR A 4 4.59 -8.90 -7.20
N LEU A 5 3.34 -8.51 -7.44
CA LEU A 5 2.82 -7.19 -7.07
C LEU A 5 2.70 -7.02 -5.55
N VAL A 6 2.21 -8.05 -4.85
CA VAL A 6 2.00 -8.03 -3.39
C VAL A 6 3.28 -8.36 -2.63
N VAL A 7 4.12 -9.26 -3.16
CA VAL A 7 5.44 -9.57 -2.58
C VAL A 7 6.41 -8.39 -2.68
N ALA A 8 6.23 -7.46 -3.63
CA ALA A 8 7.04 -6.24 -3.70
C ALA A 8 6.75 -5.27 -2.54
N VAL A 9 5.49 -5.15 -2.10
CA VAL A 9 5.10 -4.31 -0.96
C VAL A 9 5.60 -4.90 0.36
N ALA A 10 5.54 -6.22 0.53
CA ALA A 10 6.01 -6.89 1.75
C ALA A 10 7.54 -7.05 1.87
N LEU A 11 8.30 -7.04 0.75
CA LEU A 11 9.76 -7.27 0.79
C LEU A 11 10.60 -6.02 1.06
N VAL A 12 10.10 -4.82 0.77
CA VAL A 12 10.86 -3.56 0.97
C VAL A 12 10.95 -3.18 2.46
N LEU A 13 10.12 -3.77 3.32
CA LEU A 13 9.96 -3.34 4.72
C LEU A 13 10.69 -4.21 5.75
N VAL A 14 11.17 -5.39 5.36
CA VAL A 14 11.83 -6.32 6.29
C VAL A 14 13.35 -6.22 6.15
N VAL A 15 13.92 -5.05 6.45
CA VAL A 15 15.37 -4.92 6.69
C VAL A 15 15.58 -4.72 8.19
N SER A 16 15.75 -5.87 8.85
CA SER A 16 16.08 -6.05 10.26
C SER A 16 17.16 -5.11 10.77
N LEU A 17 16.79 -4.21 11.69
CA LEU A 17 17.72 -3.41 12.49
C LEU A 17 18.16 -4.17 13.74
N GLY A 18 19.48 -4.34 13.87
CA GLY A 18 20.13 -4.95 15.03
C GLY A 18 21.61 -4.58 15.14
N ILE A 19 21.97 -3.32 14.87
CA ILE A 19 23.29 -2.75 15.25
C ILE A 19 23.16 -2.11 16.64
N ALA A 20 24.06 -2.57 17.52
CA ALA A 20 24.10 -2.23 18.93
C ALA A 20 24.45 -0.75 19.19
N LEU A 21 23.72 -0.20 20.15
CA LEU A 21 23.68 1.18 20.61
C LEU A 21 25.02 1.71 21.15
N THR A 22 25.56 2.75 20.51
CA THR A 22 26.43 3.75 21.15
C THR A 22 26.07 5.16 20.69
N GLY A 23 24.89 5.66 21.07
CA GLY A 23 24.49 7.07 20.86
C GLY A 23 23.87 7.63 22.14
N CYS A 24 24.55 8.57 22.80
CA CYS A 24 24.10 9.21 24.04
C CYS A 24 22.86 10.09 23.82
N GLY A 25 21.95 10.10 24.80
CA GLY A 25 20.60 10.66 24.70
C GLY A 25 20.50 12.11 24.21
N GLY A 26 19.43 12.36 23.46
CA GLY A 26 19.12 13.59 22.74
C GLY A 26 18.08 13.31 21.66
N ASP A 27 17.94 14.20 20.70
CA ASP A 27 16.99 14.02 19.59
C ASP A 27 17.35 12.84 18.68
N THR A 28 18.63 12.46 18.54
CA THR A 28 19.04 11.21 17.87
C THR A 28 18.39 9.97 18.51
N GLY A 29 18.30 9.91 19.84
CA GLY A 29 17.67 8.80 20.53
C GLY A 29 16.16 8.73 20.28
N LYS A 30 15.49 9.89 20.22
CA LYS A 30 14.06 9.98 19.88
C LYS A 30 13.79 9.64 18.42
N ALA A 31 14.65 10.10 17.51
CA ALA A 31 14.53 9.80 16.09
C ALA A 31 14.56 8.29 15.86
N LYS A 32 15.51 7.59 16.49
CA LYS A 32 15.58 6.13 16.46
C LYS A 32 14.34 5.48 17.07
N GLU A 33 13.87 5.95 18.22
CA GLU A 33 12.65 5.43 18.85
C GLU A 33 11.41 5.56 17.94
N TYR A 34 11.22 6.71 17.29
CA TYR A 34 10.10 6.93 16.39
C TYR A 34 10.20 6.08 15.11
N ILE A 35 11.39 5.91 14.55
CA ILE A 35 11.62 4.99 13.43
C ILE A 35 11.34 3.55 13.85
N ASP A 36 11.92 3.09 14.97
CA ASP A 36 11.73 1.72 15.45
C ASP A 36 10.22 1.43 15.68
N ASN A 37 9.47 2.40 16.24
CA ASN A 37 8.02 2.26 16.39
C ASN A 37 7.29 2.21 15.04
N ALA A 38 7.68 3.05 14.08
CA ALA A 38 7.11 3.03 12.74
C ALA A 38 7.36 1.68 12.05
N GLU A 39 8.58 1.16 12.09
CA GLU A 39 8.94 -0.12 11.46
C GLU A 39 8.13 -1.30 12.03
N VAL A 40 7.89 -1.33 13.34
CA VAL A 40 7.01 -2.34 13.96
C VAL A 40 5.59 -2.26 13.39
N ILE A 41 5.03 -1.05 13.28
CA ILE A 41 3.69 -0.86 12.70
C ILE A 41 3.69 -1.27 11.23
N ILE A 42 4.75 -0.95 10.48
CA ILE A 42 4.84 -1.29 9.07
C ILE A 42 4.95 -2.80 8.86
N GLU A 43 5.67 -3.52 9.71
CA GLU A 43 5.68 -4.98 9.72
C GLU A 43 4.26 -5.54 9.94
N GLU A 44 3.51 -4.99 10.90
CA GLU A 44 2.10 -5.35 11.14
C GLU A 44 1.20 -5.05 9.93
N VAL A 45 1.38 -3.90 9.27
CA VAL A 45 0.68 -3.57 8.01
C VAL A 45 0.98 -4.61 6.93
N GLY A 46 2.25 -5.02 6.81
CA GLY A 46 2.68 -6.09 5.90
C GLY A 46 1.97 -7.41 6.17
N GLU A 47 1.89 -7.83 7.44
CA GLU A 47 1.19 -9.06 7.84
C GLU A 47 -0.34 -8.98 7.58
N ASN A 48 -0.94 -7.82 7.88
CA ASN A 48 -2.38 -7.59 7.74
C ASN A 48 -2.82 -7.37 6.28
N SER A 49 -1.90 -7.09 5.36
CA SER A 49 -2.20 -6.96 3.93
C SER A 49 -2.77 -8.24 3.29
N SER A 50 -2.62 -9.39 3.97
CA SER A 50 -3.14 -10.69 3.53
C SER A 50 -4.67 -10.76 3.43
N GLU A 51 -5.40 -9.98 4.22
CA GLU A 51 -6.87 -9.91 4.14
C GLU A 51 -7.30 -9.21 2.84
N MET A 52 -6.68 -8.07 2.52
CA MET A 52 -6.89 -7.38 1.25
C MET A 52 -6.52 -8.28 0.05
N GLU A 53 -5.40 -9.01 0.12
CA GLU A 53 -5.02 -9.99 -0.92
C GLU A 53 -6.11 -11.05 -1.11
N THR A 54 -6.68 -11.56 -0.02
CA THR A 54 -7.75 -12.55 -0.06
C THR A 54 -9.01 -11.99 -0.73
N HIS A 55 -9.39 -10.74 -0.44
CA HIS A 55 -10.51 -10.08 -1.10
C HIS A 55 -10.28 -9.91 -2.60
N ILE A 56 -9.08 -9.47 -3.00
CA ILE A 56 -8.70 -9.32 -4.41
C ILE A 56 -8.75 -10.68 -5.13
N ASP A 57 -8.18 -11.74 -4.56
CA ASP A 57 -8.20 -13.07 -5.18
C ASP A 57 -9.62 -13.66 -5.27
N THR A 58 -10.44 -13.42 -4.25
CA THR A 58 -11.86 -13.79 -4.25
C THR A 58 -12.61 -13.08 -5.38
N ILE A 59 -12.43 -11.76 -5.52
CA ILE A 59 -13.02 -10.97 -6.61
C ILE A 59 -12.61 -11.57 -7.96
N PHE A 60 -11.31 -11.74 -8.21
CA PHE A 60 -10.86 -12.28 -9.50
C PHE A 60 -11.37 -13.69 -9.78
N THR A 61 -11.40 -14.55 -8.77
CA THR A 61 -11.88 -15.92 -8.90
C THR A 61 -13.37 -15.96 -9.23
N GLU A 62 -14.18 -15.19 -8.52
CA GLU A 62 -15.63 -15.15 -8.74
C GLU A 62 -15.99 -14.46 -10.06
N LEU A 63 -15.27 -13.39 -10.44
CA LEU A 63 -15.45 -12.75 -11.75
C LEU A 63 -15.09 -13.72 -12.88
N ALA A 64 -13.97 -14.43 -12.77
CA ALA A 64 -13.55 -15.41 -13.79
C ALA A 64 -14.47 -16.65 -13.84
N GLY A 65 -15.05 -17.04 -12.71
CA GLY A 65 -16.02 -18.13 -12.60
C GLY A 65 -17.43 -17.75 -13.08
N GLY A 66 -17.71 -16.47 -13.29
CA GLY A 66 -19.05 -15.96 -13.56
C GLY A 66 -20.00 -16.13 -12.37
N GLU A 67 -19.46 -16.09 -11.14
CA GLU A 67 -20.23 -16.24 -9.90
C GLU A 67 -20.83 -14.90 -9.43
N VAL A 68 -20.23 -13.78 -9.87
CA VAL A 68 -20.74 -12.42 -9.64
C VAL A 68 -21.91 -12.14 -10.59
N THR A 69 -23.03 -12.80 -10.31
CA THR A 69 -24.24 -12.83 -11.15
C THR A 69 -25.28 -11.77 -10.79
N SER A 70 -24.96 -10.90 -9.82
CA SER A 70 -25.89 -9.90 -9.29
C SER A 70 -25.18 -8.68 -8.75
N SER A 71 -25.87 -7.54 -8.79
CA SER A 71 -25.39 -6.29 -8.17
C SER A 71 -25.13 -6.47 -6.67
N ALA A 72 -25.98 -7.22 -5.97
CA ALA A 72 -25.81 -7.46 -4.53
C ALA A 72 -24.51 -8.18 -4.20
N ARG A 73 -24.10 -9.17 -5.01
CA ARG A 73 -22.81 -9.86 -4.81
C ARG A 73 -21.64 -8.96 -5.16
N ALA A 74 -21.75 -8.18 -6.23
CA ALA A 74 -20.72 -7.20 -6.60
C ALA A 74 -20.53 -6.15 -5.48
N ASP A 75 -21.62 -5.65 -4.90
CA ASP A 75 -21.60 -4.69 -3.79
C ASP A 75 -20.97 -5.30 -2.52
N GLU A 76 -21.26 -6.57 -2.22
CA GLU A 76 -20.67 -7.28 -1.08
C GLU A 76 -19.15 -7.43 -1.23
N LEU A 77 -18.70 -7.84 -2.41
CA LEU A 77 -17.27 -7.97 -2.72
C LEU A 77 -16.55 -6.62 -2.67
N ALA A 78 -17.14 -5.59 -3.29
CA ALA A 78 -16.60 -4.24 -3.28
C ALA A 78 -16.50 -3.69 -1.85
N LYS A 79 -17.53 -3.91 -1.02
CA LYS A 79 -17.51 -3.51 0.38
C LYS A 79 -16.42 -4.23 1.18
N GLY A 80 -16.28 -5.54 1.02
CA GLY A 80 -15.24 -6.29 1.73
C GLY A 80 -13.83 -5.80 1.37
N LEU A 81 -13.60 -5.50 0.09
CA LEU A 81 -12.35 -4.89 -0.34
C LEU A 81 -12.15 -3.50 0.25
N ALA A 82 -13.16 -2.63 0.19
CA ALA A 82 -13.10 -1.28 0.75
C ALA A 82 -12.83 -1.27 2.26
N ASP A 83 -13.51 -2.15 3.02
CA ASP A 83 -13.29 -2.28 4.46
C ASP A 83 -11.83 -2.72 4.75
N ALA A 84 -11.30 -3.68 3.99
CA ALA A 84 -9.90 -4.13 4.13
C ALA A 84 -8.88 -3.06 3.72
N THR A 85 -9.16 -2.30 2.66
CA THR A 85 -8.32 -1.19 2.21
C THR A 85 -8.31 -0.06 3.25
N ASP A 86 -9.47 0.33 3.78
CA ASP A 86 -9.60 1.36 4.82
C ASP A 86 -8.81 0.97 6.08
N ASP A 87 -8.87 -0.29 6.51
CA ASP A 87 -8.14 -0.74 7.69
C ASP A 87 -6.62 -0.76 7.46
N LEU A 88 -6.17 -1.20 6.27
CA LEU A 88 -4.75 -1.14 5.91
C LEU A 88 -4.22 0.31 5.92
N ILE A 89 -4.98 1.25 5.35
CA ILE A 89 -4.61 2.67 5.29
C ILE A 89 -4.56 3.28 6.69
N LYS A 90 -5.54 2.99 7.56
CA LYS A 90 -5.53 3.48 8.95
C LYS A 90 -4.29 3.02 9.70
N GLU A 91 -3.82 1.80 9.48
CA GLU A 91 -2.60 1.31 10.12
C GLU A 91 -1.34 1.93 9.51
N ALA A 92 -1.29 2.09 8.18
CA ALA A 92 -0.22 2.80 7.50
C ALA A 92 -0.08 4.27 7.98
N ASP A 93 -1.21 4.95 8.21
CA ASP A 93 -1.25 6.31 8.76
C ASP A 93 -0.63 6.42 10.16
N LYS A 94 -0.69 5.35 10.97
CA LYS A 94 -0.02 5.33 12.28
C LYS A 94 1.50 5.30 12.13
N ALA A 95 2.01 4.48 11.22
CA ALA A 95 3.45 4.47 10.91
C ALA A 95 3.91 5.82 10.39
N LYS A 96 3.16 6.42 9.47
CA LYS A 96 3.41 7.78 8.96
C LYS A 96 3.46 8.80 10.10
N THR A 97 2.51 8.74 11.02
CA THR A 97 2.46 9.64 12.19
C THR A 97 3.72 9.54 13.07
N GLU A 98 4.28 8.35 13.26
CA GLU A 98 5.55 8.20 13.99
C GLU A 98 6.72 8.82 13.22
N LEU A 99 6.83 8.55 11.91
CA LEU A 99 7.88 9.11 11.05
C LEU A 99 7.81 10.65 10.97
N GLU A 100 6.61 11.23 10.92
CA GLU A 100 6.42 12.69 10.91
C GLU A 100 6.99 13.38 12.15
N LYS A 101 7.04 12.68 13.30
CA LYS A 101 7.68 13.23 14.52
C LYS A 101 9.17 13.42 14.33
N VAL A 102 9.83 12.59 13.52
CA VAL A 102 11.27 12.70 13.22
C VAL A 102 11.57 14.02 12.51
N ALA A 103 10.70 14.45 11.60
CA ALA A 103 10.84 15.73 10.87
C ALA A 103 10.82 16.97 11.78
N THR A 104 10.39 16.84 13.03
CA THR A 104 10.35 17.95 14.01
C THR A 104 11.59 18.07 14.89
N LEU A 105 12.49 17.09 14.83
CA LEU A 105 13.69 17.00 15.67
C LEU A 105 14.84 17.83 15.09
N GLU A 106 15.73 18.36 15.94
CA GLU A 106 16.86 19.18 15.47
C GLU A 106 18.17 18.38 15.40
N GLY A 107 18.98 18.64 14.37
CA GLY A 107 20.34 18.08 14.25
C GLY A 107 20.39 16.59 13.94
N VAL A 108 19.34 16.05 13.31
CA VAL A 108 19.20 14.65 12.93
C VAL A 108 18.85 14.51 11.44
N ASP A 109 19.50 15.31 10.59
CA ASP A 109 19.15 15.50 9.18
C ASP A 109 19.02 14.16 8.40
N GLU A 110 19.93 13.21 8.62
CA GLU A 110 19.91 11.88 7.98
C GLU A 110 18.66 11.06 8.40
N TYR A 111 18.25 11.15 9.67
CA TYR A 111 17.03 10.51 10.16
C TYR A 111 15.78 11.16 9.57
N GLN A 112 15.80 12.48 9.35
CA GLN A 112 14.69 13.20 8.71
C GLN A 112 14.54 12.79 7.25
N GLU A 113 15.65 12.69 6.51
CA GLU A 113 15.64 12.24 5.12
C GLU A 113 15.11 10.81 5.00
N TYR A 114 15.57 9.91 5.87
CA TYR A 114 15.02 8.55 5.97
C TYR A 114 13.51 8.56 6.22
N ALA A 115 13.05 9.33 7.22
CA ALA A 115 11.65 9.40 7.57
C ALA A 115 10.78 9.92 6.41
N LEU A 116 11.25 10.95 5.69
CA LEU A 116 10.54 11.50 4.53
C LEU A 116 10.43 10.50 3.38
N LEU A 117 11.50 9.74 3.10
CA LEU A 117 11.46 8.67 2.08
C LEU A 117 10.49 7.56 2.46
N ARG A 118 10.51 7.11 3.72
CA ARG A 118 9.54 6.11 4.21
C ARG A 118 8.10 6.62 4.17
N ILE A 119 7.86 7.89 4.50
CA ILE A 119 6.53 8.51 4.34
C ILE A 119 6.09 8.49 2.88
N SER A 120 6.98 8.83 1.94
CA SER A 120 6.65 8.76 0.51
C SER A 120 6.29 7.34 0.07
N VAL A 121 7.03 6.34 0.54
CA VAL A 121 6.71 4.92 0.26
C VAL A 121 5.34 4.54 0.80
N ILE A 122 5.00 4.96 2.02
CA ILE A 122 3.67 4.71 2.63
C ILE A 122 2.56 5.39 1.82
N ASP A 123 2.79 6.62 1.36
CA ASP A 123 1.82 7.37 0.55
C ASP A 123 1.61 6.69 -0.81
N ASP A 124 2.68 6.28 -1.49
CA ASP A 124 2.60 5.57 -2.78
C ASP A 124 1.90 4.21 -2.62
N ILE A 125 2.15 3.46 -1.53
CA ILE A 125 1.44 2.21 -1.22
C ILE A 125 -0.05 2.49 -0.96
N THR A 126 -0.37 3.55 -0.22
CA THR A 126 -1.76 3.95 0.05
C THR A 126 -2.50 4.27 -1.24
N GLU A 127 -1.88 5.01 -2.15
CA GLU A 127 -2.46 5.32 -3.46
C GLU A 127 -2.61 4.04 -4.31
N LEU A 128 -1.63 3.14 -4.29
CA LEU A 128 -1.67 1.85 -4.99
C LEU A 128 -2.87 1.01 -4.59
N VAL A 129 -3.17 0.91 -3.28
CA VAL A 129 -4.29 0.12 -2.78
C VAL A 129 -5.64 0.76 -3.08
N GLN A 130 -5.74 2.09 -2.97
CA GLN A 130 -6.96 2.83 -3.33
C GLN A 130 -7.27 2.71 -4.83
N SER A 131 -6.26 2.82 -5.69
CA SER A 131 -6.44 2.68 -7.13
C SER A 131 -6.81 1.26 -7.53
N THR A 132 -6.31 0.26 -6.81
CA THR A 132 -6.73 -1.14 -6.97
C THR A 132 -8.18 -1.36 -6.56
N GLU A 133 -8.59 -0.85 -5.39
CA GLU A 133 -9.98 -0.89 -4.91
C GLU A 133 -10.93 -0.26 -5.93
N LYS A 134 -10.58 0.94 -6.40
CA LYS A 134 -11.35 1.68 -7.38
C LYS A 134 -11.50 0.89 -8.69
N PHE A 135 -10.40 0.36 -9.22
CA PHE A 135 -10.41 -0.40 -10.46
C PHE A 135 -11.30 -1.64 -10.37
N LEU A 136 -11.19 -2.41 -9.28
CA LEU A 136 -11.99 -3.61 -9.08
C LEU A 136 -13.48 -3.31 -8.87
N THR A 137 -13.79 -2.22 -8.18
CA THR A 137 -15.17 -1.74 -8.02
C THR A 137 -15.79 -1.35 -9.37
N ASP A 138 -15.06 -0.56 -10.17
CA ASP A 138 -15.52 -0.14 -11.50
C ASP A 138 -15.70 -1.35 -12.44
N LEU A 139 -14.78 -2.32 -12.41
CA LEU A 139 -14.88 -3.56 -13.17
C LEU A 139 -16.12 -4.39 -12.78
N GLY A 140 -16.41 -4.49 -11.49
CA GLY A 140 -17.60 -5.17 -10.98
C GLY A 140 -18.90 -4.54 -11.53
N GLN A 141 -18.98 -3.21 -11.55
CA GLN A 141 -20.13 -2.49 -12.10
C GLN A 141 -20.31 -2.73 -13.61
N VAL A 142 -19.21 -2.76 -14.37
CA VAL A 142 -19.22 -3.06 -15.81
C VAL A 142 -19.79 -4.45 -16.09
N LEU A 143 -19.42 -5.44 -15.29
CA LEU A 143 -19.88 -6.82 -15.47
C LEU A 143 -21.37 -6.97 -15.14
N VAL A 144 -21.84 -6.35 -14.05
CA VAL A 144 -23.27 -6.30 -13.72
C VAL A 144 -24.08 -5.62 -14.83
N ALA A 145 -23.56 -4.53 -15.40
CA ALA A 145 -24.20 -3.87 -16.53
C ALA A 145 -24.30 -4.79 -17.75
N ALA A 146 -23.23 -5.53 -18.08
CA ALA A 146 -23.22 -6.49 -19.17
C ALA A 146 -24.25 -7.62 -18.98
N GLU A 147 -24.33 -8.20 -17.78
CA GLU A 147 -25.26 -9.30 -17.47
C GLU A 147 -26.73 -8.86 -17.49
N THR A 148 -27.01 -7.64 -17.03
CA THR A 148 -28.37 -7.07 -17.01
C THR A 148 -28.80 -6.51 -18.37
N GLY A 149 -27.95 -6.65 -19.41
CA GLY A 149 -28.23 -6.17 -20.76
C GLY A 149 -28.17 -4.65 -20.89
N GLN A 150 -27.57 -3.96 -19.91
CA GLN A 150 -27.29 -2.53 -20.01
C GLN A 150 -26.12 -2.29 -20.97
N PRO A 151 -26.12 -1.16 -21.70
CA PRO A 151 -25.01 -0.84 -22.60
C PRO A 151 -23.73 -0.62 -21.78
N VAL A 152 -22.67 -1.32 -22.15
CA VAL A 152 -21.32 -1.15 -21.61
C VAL A 152 -20.52 -0.24 -22.54
N ASP A 153 -19.89 0.79 -21.98
CA ASP A 153 -18.94 1.64 -22.71
C ASP A 153 -17.56 1.00 -22.72
N LEU A 154 -17.31 0.12 -23.71
CA LEU A 154 -16.04 -0.59 -23.84
C LEU A 154 -14.85 0.35 -24.05
N ALA A 155 -15.06 1.52 -24.67
CA ALA A 155 -13.99 2.50 -24.86
C ALA A 155 -13.58 3.12 -23.52
N LYS A 156 -14.56 3.40 -22.64
CA LYS A 156 -14.28 3.82 -21.28
C LYS A 156 -13.54 2.73 -20.49
N VAL A 157 -13.99 1.48 -20.56
CA VAL A 157 -13.33 0.35 -19.86
C VAL A 157 -11.87 0.20 -20.28
N GLU A 158 -11.59 0.29 -21.58
CA GLU A 158 -10.23 0.24 -22.12
C GLU A 158 -9.38 1.43 -21.62
N SER A 159 -9.94 2.64 -21.65
CA SER A 159 -9.28 3.86 -21.17
C SER A 159 -8.97 3.79 -19.68
N ASP A 160 -9.95 3.40 -18.86
CA ASP A 160 -9.79 3.29 -17.40
C ASP A 160 -8.77 2.21 -17.04
N SER A 161 -8.80 1.07 -17.73
CA SER A 161 -7.82 -0.01 -17.52
C SER A 161 -6.41 0.45 -17.86
N THR A 162 -6.24 1.17 -18.97
CA THR A 162 -4.93 1.70 -19.37
C THR A 162 -4.41 2.71 -18.35
N ALA A 163 -5.25 3.64 -17.90
CA ALA A 163 -4.90 4.61 -16.87
C ALA A 163 -4.47 3.92 -15.58
N PHE A 164 -5.26 2.95 -15.11
CA PHE A 164 -4.94 2.14 -13.94
C PHE A 164 -3.58 1.45 -14.06
N PHE A 165 -3.30 0.75 -15.17
CA PHE A 165 -2.01 0.08 -15.33
C PHE A 165 -0.82 1.04 -15.41
N THR A 166 -0.99 2.21 -16.03
CA THR A 166 0.05 3.25 -16.05
C THR A 166 0.33 3.76 -14.63
N GLU A 167 -0.72 4.10 -13.89
CA GLU A 167 -0.62 4.60 -12.51
C GLU A 167 0.04 3.58 -11.58
N ILE A 168 -0.38 2.31 -11.63
CA ILE A 168 0.21 1.24 -10.81
C ILE A 168 1.71 1.06 -11.13
N LEU A 169 2.12 1.16 -12.40
CA LEU A 169 3.53 1.04 -12.76
C LEU A 169 4.36 2.20 -12.22
N GLU A 170 3.84 3.43 -12.29
CA GLU A 170 4.51 4.62 -11.75
C GLU A 170 4.64 4.52 -10.22
N LEU A 171 3.57 4.14 -9.52
CA LEU A 171 3.60 3.95 -8.06
C LEU A 171 4.59 2.86 -7.65
N GLN A 172 4.64 1.74 -8.38
CA GLN A 172 5.62 0.68 -8.11
C GLN A 172 7.07 1.13 -8.29
N GLU A 173 7.35 1.92 -9.33
CA GLU A 173 8.68 2.49 -9.56
C GLU A 173 9.08 3.44 -8.42
N ASN A 174 8.16 4.28 -7.97
CA ASN A 174 8.39 5.20 -6.84
C ASN A 174 8.62 4.44 -5.52
N ILE A 175 7.75 3.47 -5.20
CA ILE A 175 7.89 2.60 -4.01
C ILE A 175 9.26 1.93 -3.99
N GLN A 176 9.68 1.35 -5.11
CA GLN A 176 10.97 0.69 -5.21
C GLN A 176 12.11 1.68 -5.03
N THR A 177 12.09 2.79 -5.78
CA THR A 177 13.18 3.77 -5.77
C THR A 177 13.34 4.41 -4.41
N ASN A 178 12.25 4.89 -3.81
CA ASN A 178 12.27 5.52 -2.49
C ASN A 178 12.58 4.51 -1.38
N GLY A 179 12.12 3.27 -1.52
CA GLY A 179 12.45 2.16 -0.62
C GLY A 179 13.93 1.83 -0.61
N GLU A 180 14.55 1.70 -1.79
CA GLU A 180 15.99 1.44 -1.92
C GLU A 180 16.82 2.58 -1.32
N LEU A 181 16.43 3.84 -1.54
CA LEU A 181 17.09 5.00 -0.94
C LEU A 181 16.94 5.02 0.60
N ALA A 182 15.75 4.71 1.12
CA ALA A 182 15.53 4.61 2.56
C ALA A 182 16.41 3.50 3.17
N ASP A 183 16.47 2.33 2.54
CA ASP A 183 17.29 1.20 2.99
C ASP A 183 18.80 1.48 2.90
N GLU A 184 19.24 2.34 1.98
CA GLU A 184 20.62 2.84 1.94
C GLU A 184 20.92 3.74 3.13
N LEU A 185 20.06 4.74 3.41
CA LEU A 185 20.22 5.62 4.56
C LEU A 185 20.17 4.84 5.89
N GLN A 186 19.28 3.87 6.02
CA GLN A 186 19.14 3.07 7.24
C GLN A 186 20.45 2.37 7.67
N LYS A 187 21.33 2.03 6.71
CA LYS A 187 22.62 1.40 7.00
C LYS A 187 23.62 2.36 7.65
N GLU A 188 23.37 3.66 7.52
CA GLU A 188 24.20 4.74 8.04
C GLU A 188 23.71 5.25 9.42
N LEU A 189 22.48 4.89 9.82
CA LEU A 189 21.79 5.29 11.06
C LEU A 189 22.00 4.34 12.26
#